data_AF-A0A0B7AUC7-F1
#
_entry.id   AF-A0A0B7AUC7-F1
#
_cell.length_a   1.000
_cell.length_b   1.000
_cell.length_c   1.000
_cell.angle_alpha   90.00
_cell.angle_beta   90.00
_cell.angle_gamma   90.00
#
_symmetry.space_group_name_H-M   'P 1'
#
loop_
_entity.id
_entity.type
_entity.pdbx_description
1 polymer ?
#
loop_
_entity_poly.entity_id
_entity_poly.type
_entity_poly.pdbx_seq_one_letter_code
_entity_poly.pdbx_strand_id
1 'polypeptide(L)' 'DFADNIALLSHTHKDIQEKTCQLNQYSQVVGLKINQNKTEIMLLNMATPTLVKIEDNIVQNTTSFTYLRSVISHRERSS' A
#
# COMPACT_ATOMS: atom_id res chain seq x y z
N ASP A 1 1.54 -1.59 -17.53
CA ASP A 1 0.95 -0.87 -16.39
C ASP A 1 0.13 -1.76 -15.47
N PHE A 2 -0.88 -2.52 -15.91
CA PHE A 2 -1.57 -3.43 -14.97
C PHE A 2 -0.68 -4.56 -14.43
N ALA A 3 0.10 -5.21 -15.31
CA ALA A 3 0.98 -6.32 -14.93
C ALA A 3 2.08 -5.94 -13.93
N ASP A 4 2.33 -4.63 -13.77
CA ASP A 4 3.39 -4.07 -12.93
C ASP A 4 2.86 -3.62 -11.55
N ASN A 5 1.53 -3.65 -11.33
CA ASN A 5 0.89 -3.21 -10.10
C ASN A 5 0.47 -4.40 -9.23
N ILE A 6 0.81 -4.34 -7.94
CA ILE A 6 0.45 -5.34 -6.93
C ILE A 6 -0.36 -4.66 -5.83
N ALA A 7 -1.46 -5.27 -5.42
CA ALA A 7 -2.24 -4.85 -4.25
C ALA A 7 -2.04 -5.85 -3.11
N LEU A 8 -1.67 -5.35 -1.93
CA LEU A 8 -1.51 -6.16 -0.73
C LEU A 8 -2.60 -5.79 0.29
N LEU A 9 -3.28 -6.80 0.83
CA LEU A 9 -4.28 -6.63 1.89
C LEU A 9 -3.74 -7.19 3.21
N SER A 10 -3.94 -6.44 4.29
CA SER A 10 -3.52 -6.78 5.65
C SER A 10 -4.54 -6.31 6.68
N HIS A 11 -4.57 -6.98 7.83
CA HIS A 11 -5.52 -6.69 8.90
C HIS A 11 -4.94 -5.79 10.00
N THR A 12 -3.61 -5.78 10.16
CA THR A 12 -2.93 -4.97 11.19
C THR A 12 -1.84 -4.08 10.57
N HIS A 13 -1.51 -2.99 11.28
CA HIS A 13 -0.37 -2.12 10.95
C HIS A 13 0.95 -2.91 10.83
N LYS A 14 1.16 -3.84 11.77
CA LYS A 14 2.35 -4.70 11.76
C LYS A 14 2.43 -5.54 10.50
N ASP A 15 1.31 -6.15 10.08
CA ASP A 15 1.28 -7.00 8.90
C ASP A 15 1.51 -6.21 7.61
N ILE A 16 0.97 -4.98 7.50
CA ILE A 16 1.23 -4.15 6.32
C ILE A 16 2.69 -3.73 6.25
N GLN A 17 3.33 -3.40 7.38
CA GLN A 17 4.75 -3.07 7.41
C GLN A 17 5.63 -4.28 7.07
N GLU A 18 5.31 -5.46 7.62
CA GLU A 18 6.05 -6.69 7.36
C GLU A 18 5.95 -7.11 5.89
N LYS A 19 4.74 -7.17 5.34
CA LYS A 19 4.53 -7.52 3.92
C LYS A 19 5.19 -6.52 2.97
N THR A 20 5.15 -5.23 3.31
CA THR A 20 5.82 -4.18 2.51
C THR A 20 7.34 -4.36 2.52
N CYS A 21 7.92 -4.67 3.68
CA CYS A 21 9.36 -4.95 3.80
C CYS A 21 9.76 -6.21 3.01
N GLN A 22 9.00 -7.30 3.16
CA GLN A 22 9.22 -8.54 2.44
C GLN A 22 9.09 -8.34 0.93
N LEU A 23 8.06 -7.62 0.46
CA LEU A 23 7.90 -7.30 -0.96
C LEU A 23 9.11 -6.54 -1.49
N ASN A 24 9.60 -5.53 -0.76
CA ASN A 24 10.77 -4.77 -1.17
C ASN A 24 12.01 -5.67 -1.28
N GLN A 25 12.27 -6.48 -0.25
CA GLN A 25 13.41 -7.39 -0.21
C GLN A 25 13.37 -8.39 -1.38
N TYR A 26 12.25 -9.08 -1.59
CA TYR A 26 12.13 -10.05 -2.67
C TYR A 26 12.16 -9.40 -4.06
N SER A 27 11.60 -8.19 -4.21
CA SER A 27 11.69 -7.42 -5.45
C SER A 27 13.16 -7.16 -5.81
N GLN A 28 13.98 -6.74 -4.85
CA GLN A 28 15.40 -6.49 -5.07
C GLN A 28 16.16 -7.75 -5.48
N VAL A 29 15.84 -8.91 -4.88
CA VAL A 29 16.45 -10.20 -5.25
C VAL A 29 16.20 -10.55 -6.72
N VAL A 30 15.03 -10.23 -7.26
CA VAL A 30 14.68 -10.47 -8.67
C VAL A 30 15.00 -9.28 -9.58
N GLY A 31 15.72 -8.26 -9.09
CA GLY A 31 16.13 -7.08 -9.87
C GLY A 31 15.03 -6.04 -10.09
N LEU A 32 13.91 -6.14 -9.38
CA LEU A 32 12.82 -5.17 -9.41
C LEU A 32 12.97 -4.11 -8.30
N LYS A 33 12.37 -2.94 -8.51
CA LYS A 33 12.34 -1.85 -7.54
C LYS A 33 10.90 -1.38 -7.34
N ILE A 34 10.50 -1.23 -6.08
CA ILE A 34 9.21 -0.61 -5.76
C ILE A 34 9.30 0.88 -6.08
N ASN A 35 8.31 1.38 -6.81
CA ASN A 35 8.18 2.81 -7.04
C ASN A 35 7.55 3.46 -5.80
N GLN A 36 8.40 3.94 -4.90
CA GLN A 36 7.99 4.54 -3.63
C GLN A 36 7.12 5.80 -3.82
N ASN A 37 7.23 6.50 -4.95
CA ASN A 37 6.41 7.68 -5.27
C ASN A 37 5.01 7.32 -5.78
N LYS A 38 4.82 6.11 -6.33
CA LYS A 38 3.52 5.61 -6.80
C LYS A 38 2.86 4.66 -5.80
N THR A 39 3.58 4.24 -4.76
CA THR A 39 3.04 3.35 -3.75
C THR A 39 2.21 4.18 -2.79
N GLU A 40 0.98 3.74 -2.55
CA GLU A 40 0.02 4.39 -1.66
C GLU A 40 -0.63 3.34 -0.78
N ILE A 41 -1.13 3.77 0.38
CA ILE A 41 -1.83 2.89 1.34
C ILE A 41 -3.24 3.40 1.55
N MET A 42 -4.22 2.52 1.36
CA MET A 42 -5.60 2.79 1.73
C MET A 42 -5.93 2.10 3.04
N LEU A 43 -6.40 2.87 4.01
CA LEU A 43 -6.83 2.37 5.31
C LEU A 43 -8.35 2.18 5.33
N LEU A 44 -8.80 1.03 5.82
CA LEU A 44 -10.21 0.71 5.97
C LEU A 44 -10.54 0.60 7.46
N ASN A 45 -11.52 1.35 7.92
CA ASN A 45 -12.01 1.31 9.30
C ASN A 45 -10.94 1.60 10.38
N MET A 46 -9.85 2.29 10.03
CA MET A 46 -8.81 2.72 10.97
C MET A 46 -8.89 4.23 11.16
N ALA A 47 -9.09 4.66 12.40
CA ALA A 47 -9.17 6.08 12.76
C ALA A 47 -7.80 6.80 12.74
N THR A 48 -6.70 6.06 12.75
CA THR A 48 -5.34 6.62 12.86
C THR A 48 -4.51 6.37 11.60
N PRO A 49 -3.81 7.40 11.10
CA PRO A 49 -2.89 7.23 9.99
C PRO A 49 -1.75 6.29 10.39
N THR A 50 -1.60 5.25 9.58
CA THR A 50 -0.58 4.21 9.72
C THR A 50 0.70 4.69 9.04
N LEU A 51 1.77 4.90 9.81
CA LEU A 51 3.09 5.19 9.24
C LEU A 51 3.70 3.88 8.73
N VAL A 52 3.65 3.64 7.42
CA VAL A 52 4.38 2.55 6.78
C VAL A 52 5.57 3.12 6.05
N LYS A 53 6.70 2.45 6.18
CA LYS A 53 7.94 2.83 5.51
C LYS A 53 8.36 1.78 4.50
N ILE A 54 8.84 2.25 3.35
CA ILE A 54 9.65 1.47 2.42
C ILE A 54 11.04 2.06 2.52
N GLU A 55 11.98 1.27 3.07
CA GLU A 55 13.32 1.78 3.43
C GLU A 55 13.17 2.99 4.36
N ASP A 56 13.58 4.17 3.91
CA ASP A 56 13.53 5.41 4.68
C ASP A 56 12.34 6.32 4.31
N ASN A 57 11.55 5.95 3.29
CA ASN A 57 10.46 6.78 2.78
C ASN A 57 9.10 6.37 3.37
N ILE A 58 8.39 7.36 3.89
CA ILE A 58 7.03 7.19 4.41
C ILE A 58 6.05 7.14 3.22
N VAL A 59 5.26 6.08 3.17
CA VAL A 59 4.23 5.90 2.15
C VAL A 59 3.02 6.76 2.49
N GLN A 60 2.47 7.45 1.48
CA GLN A 60 1.31 8.32 1.67
C GLN A 60 0.01 7.49 1.75
N ASN A 61 -0.94 8.01 2.52
CA ASN A 61 -2.27 7.43 2.59
C ASN A 61 -3.15 7.97 1.46
N THR A 62 -3.98 7.11 0.88
CA THR A 62 -4.96 7.45 -0.15
C THR A 62 -6.35 6.99 0.27
N THR A 63 -7.39 7.65 -0.23
CA THR A 63 -8.80 7.29 0.01
C THR A 63 -9.39 6.43 -1.12
N SER A 64 -8.67 6.30 -2.22
CA SER A 64 -9.07 5.49 -3.36
C SER A 64 -7.88 5.04 -4.19
N PHE A 65 -7.98 3.86 -4.80
CA PHE A 65 -7.04 3.42 -5.83
C PHE A 65 -7.78 2.73 -6.98
N THR A 66 -7.14 2.69 -8.15
CA THR A 66 -7.67 2.00 -9.32
C THR A 66 -6.93 0.69 -9.52
N TYR A 67 -7.64 -0.43 -9.49
CA TYR A 67 -7.09 -1.75 -9.78
C TYR A 67 -7.95 -2.44 -10.83
N LEU A 68 -7.35 -2.95 -11.91
CA LEU A 68 -8.09 -3.58 -13.01
C LEU A 68 -9.18 -2.71 -13.65
N ARG A 69 -8.98 -1.39 -13.72
CA ARG A 69 -10.00 -0.39 -14.14
C ARG A 69 -11.19 -0.28 -13.18
N SER A 70 -11.16 -0.97 -12.05
CA SER A 70 -12.13 -0.81 -10.96
C SER A 70 -11.58 0.18 -9.95
N VAL A 71 -12.38 1.19 -9.61
CA VAL A 71 -12.05 2.13 -8.54
C VAL A 71 -12.52 1.54 -7.22
N ILE A 72 -11.59 1.35 -6.30
CA ILE A 72 -11.88 0.98 -4.92
C ILE A 72 -11.70 2.24 -4.10
N SER A 73 -12.76 2.68 -3.42
CA SER A 73 -12.74 3.87 -2.57
C SER A 73 -13.42 3.57 -1.23
N HIS A 74 -12.85 4.08 -0.14
CA HIS A 74 -13.53 4.10 1.14
C HIS A 74 -14.25 5.43 1.35
N ARG A 75 -15.53 5.38 1.71
CA ARG A 75 -16.25 6.53 2.23
C ARG A 75 -16.28 6.43 3.75
N GLU A 76 -15.76 7.44 4.42
CA GLU A 76 -16.06 7.69 5.83
C GLU A 76 -17.58 7.67 5.99
N ARG A 77 -18.09 6.81 6.87
CA ARG A 77 -19.51 6.76 7.19
C ARG A 77 -19.85 8.04 7.95
N SER A 78 -20.37 9.04 7.24
CA SER A 78 -21.00 10.21 7.84
C SER A 78 -22.10 9.68 8.78
N SER A 79 -21.90 9.84 10.09
CA SER A 79 -22.90 9.55 11.12
C SER A 79 -23.48 10.87 11.61
#